data_AF-A0A2K4G9F3-F1
#
_entry.id   AF-A0A2K4G9F3-F1
#
_cell.length_a   1.000
_cell.length_b   1.000
_cell.length_c   1.000
_cell.angle_alpha   90.00
_cell.angle_beta   90.00
_cell.angle_gamma   90.00
#
_symmetry.space_group_name_H-M   'P 1'
#
loop_
_entity.id
_entity.type
_entity.pdbx_description
1 polymer ?
#
loop_
_entity_poly.entity_id
_entity_poly.type
_entity_poly.pdbx_seq_one_letter_code
_entity_poly.pdbx_strand_id
1 'polypeptide(L)'
;GGFGTLVDLEKIGELVGVVYQTLSEVDFRHLFSINEDAFVLFYQGVSRLLSEPGKTLNGVMELGTETLSRWWKDRAQNIASTGRLAERILNDEPLQLGTQRIPLCRLPPEVLGPVLYMLSDFYLFAFKNQTEKAIVHLLKQVSSWRQFYLILERMHPTAEVVSAADSVKRIRSYLSRAQAQEFSNFIKRLAEHAGEAVPGQPLPQWLPWQPMNANDKYKTLLAAREIWAPEGGRYV
;
A
#
# COMPACT_ATOMS: atom_id res chain seq x y z
N GLY A 1 -28.61 1.13 -22.71
CA GLY A 1 -28.71 2.54 -22.30
C GLY A 1 -27.40 2.93 -21.67
N GLY A 2 -26.65 3.85 -22.28
CA GLY A 2 -25.43 4.36 -21.68
C GLY A 2 -25.80 5.38 -20.61
N PHE A 3 -25.53 5.06 -19.34
CA PHE A 3 -25.61 6.03 -18.26
C PHE A 3 -24.37 6.92 -18.33
N GLY A 4 -24.44 7.93 -19.21
CA GLY A 4 -23.53 9.06 -19.17
C GLY A 4 -23.96 9.99 -18.05
N THR A 5 -23.56 9.68 -16.81
CA THR A 5 -23.67 10.63 -15.71
C THR A 5 -22.57 11.65 -15.88
N LEU A 6 -22.92 12.94 -15.97
CA LEU A 6 -21.99 14.03 -15.69
C LEU A 6 -21.48 13.80 -14.26
N VAL A 7 -20.27 13.25 -14.14
CA VAL A 7 -19.63 13.09 -12.84
C VAL A 7 -19.31 14.49 -12.35
N ASP A 8 -20.13 14.99 -11.45
CA ASP A 8 -19.80 16.15 -10.64
C ASP A 8 -18.49 15.83 -9.91
N LEU A 9 -17.41 16.52 -10.28
CA LEU A 9 -16.09 16.34 -9.68
C LEU A 9 -16.13 16.59 -8.16
N GLU A 10 -17.11 17.36 -7.67
CA GLU A 10 -17.35 17.58 -6.25
C GLU A 10 -17.68 16.28 -5.49
N LYS A 11 -18.21 15.27 -6.20
CA LYS A 11 -18.68 13.99 -5.64
C LYS A 11 -17.73 12.81 -5.84
N ILE A 12 -16.59 13.00 -6.51
CA ILE A 12 -15.62 11.92 -6.74
C ILE A 12 -15.11 11.34 -5.41
N GLY A 13 -14.81 12.17 -4.42
CA GLY A 13 -14.43 11.71 -3.08
C GLY A 13 -15.42 10.71 -2.48
N GLU A 14 -16.72 11.02 -2.52
CA GLU A 14 -17.77 10.16 -1.99
C GLU A 14 -17.88 8.86 -2.80
N LEU A 15 -17.82 8.93 -4.13
CA LEU A 15 -17.87 7.76 -5.00
C LEU A 15 -16.72 6.78 -4.72
N VAL A 16 -15.48 7.29 -4.65
CA VAL A 16 -14.31 6.44 -4.39
C VAL A 16 -14.38 5.81 -3.01
N GLY A 17 -14.85 6.57 -2.02
CA GLY A 17 -15.10 6.04 -0.67
C GLY A 17 -16.08 4.87 -0.68
N VAL A 18 -17.23 5.02 -1.35
CA VAL A 18 -18.24 3.95 -1.48
C VAL A 18 -17.65 2.74 -2.20
N VAL A 19 -16.93 2.94 -3.29
CA VAL A 19 -16.28 1.85 -4.04
C VAL A 19 -15.31 1.07 -3.16
N TYR A 20 -14.45 1.76 -2.41
CA TYR A 20 -13.46 1.10 -1.54
C TYR A 20 -14.11 0.40 -0.36
N GLN A 21 -15.15 1.00 0.21
CA GLN A 21 -15.97 0.37 1.23
C GLN A 21 -16.57 -0.95 0.72
N THR A 22 -17.25 -0.92 -0.42
CA THR A 22 -17.85 -2.10 -1.03
C THR A 22 -16.80 -3.15 -1.39
N LEU A 23 -15.66 -2.75 -1.97
CA LEU A 23 -14.55 -3.67 -2.25
C LEU A 23 -14.08 -4.38 -0.99
N SER A 24 -13.89 -3.65 0.11
CA SER A 24 -13.45 -4.25 1.37
C SER A 24 -14.45 -5.24 1.97
N GLU A 25 -15.76 -5.00 1.77
CA GLU A 25 -16.85 -5.86 2.24
C GLU A 25 -16.99 -7.15 1.40
N VAL A 26 -16.56 -7.12 0.15
CA VAL A 26 -16.52 -8.30 -0.73
C VAL A 26 -15.12 -8.93 -0.85
N ASP A 27 -14.24 -8.64 0.11
CA ASP A 27 -12.88 -9.18 0.18
C ASP A 27 -12.06 -8.91 -1.11
N PHE A 28 -12.18 -7.68 -1.61
CA PHE A 28 -11.49 -7.16 -2.80
C PHE A 28 -11.69 -8.03 -4.05
N ARG A 29 -12.88 -8.64 -4.17
CA ARG A 29 -13.32 -9.25 -5.43
C ARG A 29 -13.61 -8.17 -6.46
N HIS A 30 -13.33 -8.48 -7.72
CA HIS A 30 -13.56 -7.58 -8.84
C HIS A 30 -15.04 -7.18 -8.92
N LEU A 31 -15.31 -5.88 -9.04
CA LEU A 31 -16.65 -5.33 -9.23
C LEU A 31 -16.88 -5.10 -10.73
N PHE A 32 -17.72 -5.93 -11.36
CA PHE A 32 -18.04 -5.82 -12.80
C PHE A 32 -18.62 -4.46 -13.21
N SER A 33 -19.19 -3.71 -12.26
CA SER A 33 -19.83 -2.42 -12.51
C SER A 33 -18.85 -1.24 -12.61
N ILE A 34 -17.55 -1.45 -12.38
CA ILE A 34 -16.54 -0.39 -12.40
C ILE A 34 -15.67 -0.55 -13.62
N ASN A 35 -15.61 0.49 -14.45
CA ASN A 35 -14.69 0.55 -15.58
C ASN A 35 -13.23 0.56 -15.07
N GLU A 36 -12.37 -0.23 -15.71
CA GLU A 36 -10.97 -0.42 -15.30
C GLU A 36 -10.18 0.89 -15.32
N ASP A 37 -10.31 1.71 -16.37
CA ASP A 37 -9.61 3.00 -16.47
C ASP A 37 -10.04 3.96 -15.36
N ALA A 38 -11.33 3.96 -15.01
CA ALA A 38 -11.83 4.74 -13.87
C ALA A 38 -11.23 4.26 -12.54
N PHE A 39 -11.14 2.94 -12.34
CA PHE A 39 -10.52 2.36 -11.16
C PHE A 39 -9.02 2.70 -11.07
N VAL A 40 -8.33 2.76 -12.21
CA VAL A 40 -6.95 3.25 -12.32
C VAL A 40 -6.82 4.67 -11.77
N LEU A 41 -7.67 5.58 -12.23
CA LEU A 41 -7.65 6.95 -11.73
C LEU A 41 -7.95 7.03 -10.23
N PHE A 42 -8.83 6.18 -9.70
CA PHE A 42 -9.15 6.15 -8.28
C PHE A 42 -7.93 5.78 -7.43
N TYR A 43 -7.25 4.66 -7.73
CA TYR A 43 -6.09 4.26 -6.94
C TYR A 43 -4.92 5.24 -7.09
N GLN A 44 -4.73 5.84 -8.27
CA GLN A 44 -3.72 6.86 -8.49
C GLN A 44 -4.00 8.11 -7.62
N GLY A 45 -5.23 8.60 -7.65
CA GLY A 45 -5.66 9.76 -6.88
C GLY A 45 -5.53 9.54 -5.38
N VAL A 46 -5.98 8.38 -4.88
CA VAL A 46 -5.89 8.04 -3.45
C VAL A 46 -4.45 7.84 -3.00
N SER A 47 -3.58 7.21 -3.79
CA SER A 47 -2.15 7.13 -3.45
C SER A 47 -1.47 8.50 -3.40
N ARG A 48 -1.90 9.45 -4.23
CA ARG A 48 -1.38 10.81 -4.19
C ARG A 48 -1.83 11.54 -2.94
N LEU A 49 -3.13 11.44 -2.63
CA LEU A 49 -3.70 11.96 -1.40
C LEU A 49 -2.98 11.41 -0.15
N LEU A 50 -2.67 10.11 -0.14
CA LEU A 50 -1.91 9.47 0.94
C LEU A 50 -0.49 10.04 1.09
N SER A 51 0.10 10.55 0.01
CA SER A 51 1.46 11.09 -0.01
C SER A 51 1.52 12.62 0.21
N GLU A 52 0.37 13.30 0.15
CA GLU A 52 0.23 14.75 0.19
C GLU A 52 -0.80 15.17 1.27
N PRO A 53 -0.38 15.25 2.55
CA PRO A 53 -1.29 15.61 3.64
C PRO A 53 -1.90 17.01 3.45
N GLY A 54 -3.16 17.18 3.84
CA GLY A 54 -3.90 18.44 3.74
C GLY A 54 -4.60 18.70 2.41
N LYS A 55 -4.42 17.83 1.40
CA LYS A 55 -5.20 17.88 0.15
C LYS A 55 -6.51 17.09 0.25
N THR A 56 -7.39 17.30 -0.72
CA THR A 56 -8.61 16.52 -0.94
C THR A 56 -8.48 15.70 -2.21
N LEU A 57 -9.24 14.60 -2.34
CA LEU A 57 -9.24 13.83 -3.58
C LEU A 57 -9.70 14.68 -4.77
N ASN A 58 -10.69 15.55 -4.59
CA ASN A 58 -11.18 16.43 -5.66
C ASN A 58 -10.05 17.35 -6.16
N GLY A 59 -9.30 18.00 -5.26
CA GLY A 59 -8.17 18.85 -5.65
C GLY A 59 -7.01 18.08 -6.29
N VAL A 60 -6.84 16.80 -5.97
CA VAL A 60 -5.88 15.91 -6.67
C VAL A 60 -6.36 15.60 -8.10
N MET A 61 -7.66 15.35 -8.27
CA MET A 61 -8.26 14.95 -9.55
C MET A 61 -8.42 16.14 -10.51
N GLU A 62 -8.62 17.36 -9.99
CA GLU A 62 -8.66 18.62 -10.74
C GLU A 62 -7.38 18.90 -11.54
N LEU A 63 -6.24 18.34 -11.13
CA LEU A 63 -4.96 18.48 -11.84
C LEU A 63 -4.95 17.79 -13.22
N GLY A 64 -5.98 16.99 -13.50
CA GLY A 64 -6.14 16.26 -14.75
C GLY A 64 -5.43 14.91 -14.77
N THR A 65 -5.95 14.02 -15.62
CA THR A 65 -5.51 12.63 -15.76
C THR A 65 -4.06 12.50 -16.22
N GLU A 66 -3.60 13.37 -17.13
CA GLU A 66 -2.21 13.36 -17.60
C GLU A 66 -1.21 13.69 -16.49
N THR A 67 -1.50 14.73 -15.69
CA THR A 67 -0.66 15.13 -14.56
C THR A 67 -0.61 14.03 -13.51
N LEU A 68 -1.75 13.41 -13.23
CA LEU A 68 -1.84 12.30 -12.27
C LEU A 68 -1.08 11.07 -12.76
N SER A 69 -1.21 10.72 -14.04
CA SER A 69 -0.50 9.59 -14.66
C SER A 69 1.02 9.79 -14.69
N ARG A 70 1.48 11.01 -14.98
CA ARG A 70 2.91 11.37 -14.92
C ARG A 70 3.42 11.24 -13.48
N TRP A 71 2.72 11.85 -12.53
CA TRP A 71 3.05 11.71 -11.11
C TRP A 71 3.08 10.24 -10.67
N TRP A 72 2.12 9.43 -11.11
CA TRP A 72 2.09 8.00 -10.80
C TRP A 72 3.37 7.31 -11.26
N LYS A 73 3.83 7.55 -12.49
CA LYS A 73 5.07 6.93 -13.00
C LYS A 73 6.32 7.35 -12.22
N ASP A 74 6.36 8.60 -11.76
CA ASP A 74 7.57 9.18 -11.17
C ASP A 74 7.66 9.01 -9.64
N ARG A 75 6.53 8.79 -8.95
CA ARG A 75 6.46 8.86 -7.47
C ARG A 75 7.39 7.91 -6.73
N ALA A 76 7.69 6.75 -7.29
CA ALA A 76 8.58 5.78 -6.65
C ALA A 76 10.02 6.30 -6.48
N GLN A 77 10.41 7.32 -7.25
CA GLN A 77 11.72 7.96 -7.17
C GLN A 77 11.74 9.15 -6.18
N ASN A 78 10.63 9.48 -5.52
CA ASN A 78 10.55 10.65 -4.64
C ASN A 78 10.72 10.26 -3.15
N ILE A 79 11.95 10.38 -2.65
CA ILE A 79 12.29 10.08 -1.24
C ILE A 79 11.45 10.88 -0.26
N ALA A 80 11.31 12.19 -0.50
CA ALA A 80 10.66 13.08 0.45
C ALA A 80 9.19 12.70 0.63
N SER A 81 8.51 12.24 -0.43
CA SER A 81 7.16 11.68 -0.29
C SER A 81 7.13 10.38 0.48
N THR A 82 8.10 9.48 0.30
CA THR A 82 8.10 8.17 0.98
C THR A 82 8.36 8.29 2.48
N GLY A 83 9.19 9.25 2.90
CA GLY A 83 9.38 9.57 4.33
C GLY A 83 8.08 10.05 4.98
N ARG A 84 7.39 11.01 4.36
CA ARG A 84 6.08 11.51 4.84
C ARG A 84 4.99 10.44 4.83
N LEU A 85 5.01 9.58 3.81
CA LEU A 85 4.11 8.43 3.71
C LEU A 85 4.28 7.49 4.91
N ALA A 86 5.53 7.19 5.31
CA ALA A 86 5.80 6.36 6.48
C ALA A 86 5.25 7.00 7.77
N GLU A 87 5.47 8.30 7.97
CA GLU A 87 4.91 9.04 9.12
C GLU A 87 3.38 9.01 9.14
N ARG A 88 2.73 9.24 7.98
CA ARG A 88 1.27 9.19 7.88
C ARG A 88 0.72 7.80 8.24
N ILE A 89 1.34 6.73 7.75
CA ILE A 89 0.94 5.36 8.06
C ILE A 89 1.05 5.08 9.56
N LEU A 90 2.13 5.56 10.20
CA LEU A 90 2.33 5.39 11.64
C LEU A 90 1.35 6.20 12.49
N ASN A 91 0.86 7.34 11.98
CA ASN A 91 -0.18 8.12 12.66
C ASN A 91 -1.56 7.45 12.58
N ASP A 92 -1.73 6.44 11.72
CA ASP A 92 -2.96 5.64 11.55
C ASP A 92 -4.22 6.49 11.26
N GLU A 93 -4.03 7.65 10.65
CA GLU A 93 -5.13 8.57 10.33
C GLU A 93 -5.94 8.07 9.12
N PRO A 94 -7.26 7.88 9.25
CA PRO A 94 -8.12 7.54 8.13
C PRO A 94 -8.03 8.59 7.00
N LEU A 95 -8.13 8.13 5.75
CA LEU A 95 -8.26 9.03 4.60
C LEU A 95 -9.66 9.61 4.54
N GLN A 96 -9.75 10.93 4.38
CA GLN A 96 -11.01 11.61 4.15
C GLN A 96 -11.33 11.57 2.64
N LEU A 97 -12.27 10.70 2.24
CA LEU A 97 -12.78 10.59 0.88
C LEU A 97 -14.21 11.13 0.83
N GLY A 98 -14.35 12.40 0.46
CA GLY A 98 -15.62 13.12 0.57
C GLY A 98 -16.02 13.26 2.04
N THR A 99 -17.21 12.76 2.41
CA THR A 99 -17.69 12.72 3.79
C THR A 99 -17.24 11.48 4.56
N GLN A 100 -16.66 10.49 3.87
CA GLN A 100 -16.30 9.20 4.46
C GLN A 100 -14.87 9.19 5.00
N ARG A 101 -14.67 8.49 6.12
CA ARG A 101 -13.35 8.19 6.69
C ARG A 101 -12.98 6.75 6.39
N ILE A 102 -12.02 6.55 5.51
CA ILE A 102 -11.58 5.23 5.05
C ILE A 102 -10.28 4.86 5.77
N PRO A 103 -10.29 3.84 6.67
CA PRO A 103 -9.07 3.36 7.31
C PRO A 103 -8.17 2.62 6.31
N LEU A 104 -6.88 2.48 6.64
CA LEU A 104 -5.90 1.82 5.75
C LEU A 104 -6.29 0.39 5.37
N CYS A 105 -6.91 -0.35 6.29
CA CYS A 105 -7.37 -1.74 6.06
C CYS A 105 -8.42 -1.86 4.95
N ARG A 106 -9.12 -0.78 4.58
CA ARG A 106 -10.13 -0.75 3.53
C ARG A 106 -9.61 -0.25 2.18
N LEU A 107 -8.33 0.12 2.11
CA LEU A 107 -7.72 0.50 0.84
C LEU A 107 -7.50 -0.73 -0.04
N PRO A 108 -7.67 -0.59 -1.37
CA PRO A 108 -7.49 -1.71 -2.27
C PRO A 108 -6.01 -2.10 -2.39
N PRO A 109 -5.73 -3.35 -2.80
CA PRO A 109 -4.38 -3.82 -3.09
C PRO A 109 -3.59 -2.93 -4.05
N GLU A 110 -4.25 -2.32 -5.04
CA GLU A 110 -3.64 -1.41 -6.02
C GLU A 110 -3.10 -0.11 -5.39
N VAL A 111 -3.57 0.26 -4.19
CA VAL A 111 -3.00 1.36 -3.40
C VAL A 111 -1.93 0.82 -2.45
N LEU A 112 -2.24 -0.26 -1.71
CA LEU A 112 -1.40 -0.78 -0.63
C LEU A 112 -0.12 -1.47 -1.13
N GLY A 113 -0.18 -2.20 -2.25
CA GLY A 113 0.95 -2.89 -2.86
C GLY A 113 2.08 -1.93 -3.27
N PRO A 114 1.80 -0.87 -4.04
CA PRO A 114 2.82 0.11 -4.38
C PRO A 114 3.34 0.90 -3.18
N VAL A 115 2.49 1.20 -2.18
CA VAL A 115 2.91 1.81 -0.91
C VAL A 115 3.92 0.91 -0.20
N LEU A 116 3.62 -0.39 -0.09
CA LEU A 116 4.54 -1.37 0.48
C LEU A 116 5.85 -1.44 -0.30
N TYR A 117 5.79 -1.45 -1.64
CA TYR A 117 6.99 -1.39 -2.49
C TYR A 117 7.86 -0.16 -2.18
N MET A 118 7.25 1.04 -2.17
CA MET A 118 7.95 2.31 -1.95
C MET A 118 8.60 2.34 -0.57
N LEU A 119 7.89 1.89 0.46
CA LEU A 119 8.46 1.78 1.81
C LEU A 119 9.62 0.78 1.88
N SER A 120 9.50 -0.39 1.25
CA SER A 120 10.60 -1.36 1.18
C SER A 120 11.81 -0.80 0.46
N ASP A 121 11.60 -0.10 -0.67
CA ASP A 121 12.68 0.51 -1.44
C ASP A 121 13.41 1.60 -0.64
N PHE A 122 12.63 2.51 -0.04
CA PHE A 122 13.17 3.56 0.81
C PHE A 122 13.85 3.01 2.07
N TYR A 123 13.34 1.92 2.64
CA TYR A 123 13.98 1.26 3.78
C TYR A 123 15.36 0.71 3.39
N LEU A 124 15.47 0.04 2.24
CA LEU A 124 16.75 -0.46 1.71
C LEU A 124 17.72 0.65 1.34
N PHE A 125 17.22 1.83 0.98
CA PHE A 125 18.05 2.98 0.69
C PHE A 125 18.56 3.69 1.97
N ALA A 126 17.63 4.08 2.85
CA ALA A 126 17.90 5.00 3.95
C ALA A 126 18.13 4.32 5.31
N PHE A 127 17.82 3.02 5.43
CA PHE A 127 17.93 2.24 6.68
C PHE A 127 17.22 2.90 7.87
N LYS A 128 16.08 3.57 7.62
CA LYS A 128 15.32 4.28 8.65
C LYS A 128 14.39 3.33 9.40
N ASN A 129 14.58 3.23 10.72
CA ASN A 129 13.75 2.38 11.59
C ASN A 129 12.25 2.69 11.51
N GLN A 130 11.87 3.96 11.29
CA GLN A 130 10.47 4.35 11.12
C GLN A 130 9.83 3.73 9.87
N THR A 131 10.60 3.55 8.80
CA THR A 131 10.10 2.93 7.56
C THR A 131 9.79 1.45 7.78
N GLU A 132 10.64 0.72 8.50
CA GLU A 132 10.32 -0.67 8.89
C GLU A 132 9.07 -0.75 9.76
N LYS A 133 8.94 0.16 10.74
CA LYS A 133 7.73 0.23 11.57
C LYS A 133 6.47 0.49 10.74
N ALA A 134 6.55 1.38 9.74
CA ALA A 134 5.44 1.66 8.84
C ALA A 134 5.07 0.44 7.99
N ILE A 135 6.05 -0.31 7.49
CA ILE A 135 5.82 -1.58 6.78
C ILE A 135 5.08 -2.59 7.67
N VAL A 136 5.57 -2.77 8.90
CA VAL A 136 4.93 -3.69 9.88
C VAL A 136 3.52 -3.23 10.22
N HIS A 137 3.31 -1.94 10.43
CA HIS A 137 1.98 -1.37 10.70
C HIS A 137 1.04 -1.59 9.52
N LEU A 138 1.47 -1.33 8.29
CA LEU A 138 0.67 -1.55 7.08
C LEU A 138 0.22 -3.01 6.95
N LEU A 139 1.14 -3.96 7.12
CA LEU A 139 0.86 -5.40 7.01
C LEU A 139 -0.03 -5.90 8.16
N LYS A 140 0.07 -5.28 9.34
CA LYS A 140 -0.81 -5.58 10.49
C LYS A 140 -2.27 -5.18 10.23
N GLN A 141 -2.51 -4.19 9.37
CA GLN A 141 -3.86 -3.72 9.02
C GLN A 141 -4.58 -4.61 8.00
N VAL A 142 -3.94 -5.68 7.51
CA VAL A 142 -4.56 -6.58 6.53
C VAL A 142 -5.69 -7.38 7.17
N SER A 143 -6.87 -7.37 6.54
CA SER A 143 -8.10 -7.97 7.06
C SER A 143 -8.31 -9.43 6.65
N SER A 144 -7.60 -9.93 5.63
CA SER A 144 -7.80 -11.29 5.13
C SER A 144 -6.57 -11.86 4.43
N TRP A 145 -6.51 -13.19 4.32
CA TRP A 145 -5.50 -13.89 3.50
C TRP A 145 -5.53 -13.41 2.04
N ARG A 146 -6.72 -13.19 1.49
CA ARG A 146 -6.89 -12.76 0.10
C ARG A 146 -6.34 -11.35 -0.11
N GLN A 147 -6.69 -10.40 0.76
CA GLN A 147 -6.16 -9.04 0.68
C GLN A 147 -4.62 -9.07 0.81
N PHE A 148 -4.08 -9.85 1.76
CA PHE A 148 -2.63 -10.02 1.91
C PHE A 148 -1.99 -10.49 0.60
N TYR A 149 -2.53 -11.54 -0.01
CA TYR A 149 -2.03 -12.10 -1.26
C TYR A 149 -2.09 -11.09 -2.41
N LEU A 150 -3.22 -10.40 -2.58
CA LEU A 150 -3.38 -9.39 -3.62
C LEU A 150 -2.44 -8.19 -3.42
N ILE A 151 -2.18 -7.77 -2.17
CA ILE A 151 -1.20 -6.72 -1.88
C ILE A 151 0.20 -7.15 -2.34
N LEU A 152 0.58 -8.40 -2.09
CA LEU A 152 1.86 -8.94 -2.56
C LEU A 152 1.92 -9.00 -4.08
N GLU A 153 0.84 -9.38 -4.76
CA GLU A 153 0.75 -9.35 -6.23
C GLU A 153 0.81 -7.93 -6.80
N ARG A 154 0.44 -6.91 -6.03
CA ARG A 154 0.50 -5.50 -6.44
C ARG A 154 1.75 -4.77 -5.94
N MET A 155 2.72 -5.47 -5.36
CA MET A 155 3.95 -4.88 -4.80
C MET A 155 4.93 -4.45 -5.90
N HIS A 156 4.51 -3.46 -6.70
CA HIS A 156 5.24 -2.89 -7.83
C HIS A 156 5.03 -1.37 -7.86
N PRO A 157 6.00 -0.55 -8.34
CA PRO A 157 5.83 0.89 -8.48
C PRO A 157 4.54 1.32 -9.18
N THR A 158 4.09 0.59 -10.20
CA THR A 158 2.91 0.97 -11.00
C THR A 158 1.64 0.18 -10.68
N ALA A 159 1.64 -0.62 -9.60
CA ALA A 159 0.58 -1.60 -9.28
C ALA A 159 0.37 -2.71 -10.33
N GLU A 160 1.35 -2.93 -11.22
CA GLU A 160 1.36 -4.10 -12.09
C GLU A 160 1.39 -5.40 -11.28
N VAL A 161 0.83 -6.46 -11.86
CA VAL A 161 0.79 -7.77 -11.23
C VAL A 161 2.19 -8.38 -11.27
N VAL A 162 2.73 -8.68 -10.10
CA VAL A 162 4.00 -9.37 -9.90
C VAL A 162 3.78 -10.68 -9.15
N SER A 163 4.77 -11.56 -9.20
CA SER A 163 4.76 -12.79 -8.41
C SER A 163 4.73 -12.48 -6.91
N ALA A 164 3.66 -12.89 -6.22
CA ALA A 164 3.58 -12.76 -4.75
C ALA A 164 4.77 -13.43 -4.04
N ALA A 165 5.32 -14.51 -4.62
CA ALA A 165 6.50 -15.17 -4.09
C ALA A 165 7.75 -14.27 -4.15
N ASP A 166 7.90 -13.46 -5.21
CA ASP A 166 9.02 -12.53 -5.32
C ASP A 166 8.86 -11.33 -4.39
N SER A 167 7.62 -10.85 -4.17
CA SER A 167 7.30 -9.86 -3.14
C SER A 167 7.65 -10.39 -1.74
N VAL A 168 7.34 -11.64 -1.44
CA VAL A 168 7.76 -12.30 -0.18
C VAL A 168 9.27 -12.40 -0.06
N LYS A 169 9.99 -12.77 -1.14
CA LYS A 169 11.46 -12.80 -1.16
C LYS A 169 12.04 -11.39 -0.90
N ARG A 170 11.48 -10.36 -1.53
CA ARG A 170 11.86 -8.96 -1.32
C ARG A 170 11.67 -8.57 0.14
N ILE A 171 10.52 -8.84 0.75
CA ILE A 171 10.28 -8.56 2.16
C ILE A 171 11.30 -9.28 3.04
N ARG A 172 11.47 -10.60 2.83
CA ARG A 172 12.42 -11.42 3.60
C ARG A 172 13.87 -10.97 3.48
N SER A 173 14.25 -10.33 2.38
CA SER A 173 15.64 -9.93 2.13
C SER A 173 16.17 -8.96 3.19
N TYR A 174 15.33 -8.07 3.72
CA TYR A 174 15.71 -7.08 4.73
C TYR A 174 15.35 -7.48 6.18
N LEU A 175 14.99 -8.74 6.41
CA LEU A 175 14.68 -9.28 7.72
C LEU A 175 15.88 -10.04 8.31
N SER A 176 16.10 -9.90 9.61
CA SER A 176 17.00 -10.81 10.34
C SER A 176 16.43 -12.24 10.33
N ARG A 177 17.25 -13.23 10.69
CA ARG A 177 16.79 -14.64 10.78
C ARG A 177 15.57 -14.79 11.72
N ALA A 178 15.57 -14.08 12.84
CA ALA A 178 14.46 -14.09 13.79
C ALA A 178 13.20 -13.45 13.17
N GLN A 179 13.33 -12.27 12.58
CA GLN A 179 12.22 -11.57 11.91
C GLN A 179 11.65 -12.37 10.73
N ALA A 180 12.49 -13.07 9.96
CA ALA A 180 12.05 -13.92 8.86
C ALA A 180 11.22 -15.12 9.35
N GLN A 181 11.54 -15.67 10.52
CA GLN A 181 10.74 -16.71 11.17
C GLN A 181 9.40 -16.15 11.66
N GLU A 182 9.40 -14.98 12.30
CA GLU A 182 8.18 -14.29 12.72
C GLU A 182 7.26 -14.01 11.54
N PHE A 183 7.79 -13.48 10.44
CA PHE A 183 7.03 -13.21 9.22
C PHE A 183 6.45 -14.50 8.61
N SER A 184 7.21 -15.59 8.65
CA SER A 184 6.72 -16.89 8.16
C SER A 184 5.58 -17.43 9.04
N ASN A 185 5.67 -17.24 10.36
CA ASN A 185 4.60 -17.60 11.29
C ASN A 185 3.36 -16.72 11.08
N PHE A 186 3.54 -15.43 10.81
CA PHE A 186 2.46 -14.50 10.47
C PHE A 186 1.70 -14.96 9.21
N ILE A 187 2.42 -15.25 8.12
CA ILE A 187 1.81 -15.78 6.88
C ILE A 187 1.05 -17.08 7.16
N LYS A 188 1.64 -18.00 7.93
CA LYS A 188 0.99 -19.26 8.29
C LYS A 188 -0.31 -19.05 9.05
N ARG A 189 -0.32 -18.16 10.04
CA ARG A 189 -1.53 -17.82 10.81
C ARG A 189 -2.61 -17.19 9.93
N LEU A 190 -2.25 -16.26 9.04
CA LEU A 190 -3.20 -15.69 8.09
C LEU A 190 -3.85 -16.75 7.20
N ALA A 191 -3.07 -17.73 6.72
CA ALA A 191 -3.59 -18.81 5.89
C ALA A 191 -4.49 -19.77 6.69
N GLU A 192 -4.11 -20.12 7.93
CA GLU A 192 -4.89 -21.01 8.80
C GLU A 192 -6.26 -20.42 9.18
N HIS A 193 -6.35 -19.10 9.33
CA HIS A 193 -7.58 -18.40 9.73
C HIS A 193 -8.24 -17.67 8.55
N ALA A 194 -7.93 -18.07 7.31
CA ALA A 194 -8.48 -17.44 6.11
C ALA A 194 -10.01 -17.50 6.06
N GLY A 195 -10.62 -18.54 6.65
CA GLY A 195 -12.07 -18.70 6.75
C GLY A 195 -12.74 -17.92 7.88
N GLU A 196 -11.96 -17.33 8.78
CA GLU A 196 -12.45 -16.57 9.95
C GLU A 196 -12.45 -15.05 9.72
N ALA A 197 -11.86 -14.60 8.60
CA ALA A 197 -11.79 -13.19 8.25
C ALA A 197 -13.20 -12.62 8.03
N VAL A 198 -13.53 -11.58 8.79
CA VAL A 198 -14.72 -10.75 8.54
C VAL A 198 -14.30 -9.63 7.59
N PRO A 199 -14.85 -9.56 6.36
CA PRO A 199 -14.51 -8.52 5.41
C PRO A 199 -14.67 -7.12 6.00
N GLY A 200 -13.69 -6.25 5.78
CA GLY A 200 -13.71 -4.87 6.27
C GLY A 200 -13.46 -4.68 7.77
N GLN A 201 -13.08 -5.74 8.51
CA GLN A 201 -12.60 -5.67 9.90
C GLN A 201 -11.15 -6.19 10.00
N PRO A 202 -10.29 -5.55 10.81
CA PRO A 202 -8.93 -6.04 11.00
C PRO A 202 -8.93 -7.36 11.76
N LEU A 203 -8.03 -8.28 11.36
CA LEU A 203 -7.81 -9.53 12.09
C LEU A 203 -7.26 -9.26 13.50
N PRO A 204 -7.36 -10.24 14.44
CA PRO A 204 -6.64 -10.18 15.71
C PRO A 204 -5.19 -9.77 15.47
N GLN A 205 -4.66 -8.85 16.27
CA GLN A 205 -3.41 -8.10 16.04
C GLN A 205 -2.14 -8.97 16.02
N TRP A 206 -2.01 -9.87 15.05
CA TRP A 206 -0.78 -10.59 14.80
C TRP A 206 0.23 -9.65 14.19
N LEU A 207 1.29 -9.41 14.93
CA LEU A 207 2.39 -8.62 14.42
C LEU A 207 3.14 -9.43 13.35
N PRO A 208 3.36 -8.87 12.14
CA PRO A 208 4.16 -9.52 11.10
C PRO A 208 5.55 -9.93 11.58
N TRP A 209 6.25 -9.01 12.24
CA TRP A 209 7.52 -9.23 12.95
C TRP A 209 7.80 -8.03 13.86
N GLN A 210 8.71 -8.17 14.82
CA GLN A 210 9.17 -7.07 15.66
C GLN A 210 10.19 -6.21 14.90
N PRO A 211 9.95 -4.90 14.69
CA PRO A 211 10.95 -4.00 14.11
C PRO A 211 12.23 -3.98 14.94
N MET A 212 13.38 -3.95 14.27
CA MET A 212 14.69 -3.92 14.93
C MET A 212 15.44 -2.64 14.58
N ASN A 213 16.49 -2.30 15.32
CA ASN A 213 17.38 -1.23 14.90
C ASN A 213 18.11 -1.66 13.63
N ALA A 214 18.14 -0.80 12.61
CA ALA A 214 18.82 -1.09 11.35
C ALA A 214 20.31 -1.44 11.54
N ASN A 215 20.96 -0.88 12.56
CA ASN A 215 22.34 -1.21 12.91
C ASN A 215 22.53 -2.69 13.28
N ASP A 216 21.54 -3.30 13.95
CA ASP A 216 21.61 -4.69 14.41
C ASP A 216 21.55 -5.71 13.26
N LYS A 217 21.08 -5.28 12.09
CA LYS A 217 20.98 -6.09 10.86
C LYS A 217 21.58 -5.43 9.63
N TYR A 218 22.53 -4.51 9.84
CA TYR A 218 23.12 -3.69 8.78
C TYR A 218 23.68 -4.51 7.60
N LYS A 219 24.37 -5.63 7.89
CA LYS A 219 24.90 -6.54 6.85
C LYS A 219 23.80 -7.16 6.00
N THR A 220 22.67 -7.53 6.61
CA THR A 220 21.51 -8.06 5.90
C THR A 220 20.91 -6.99 4.99
N LEU A 221 20.75 -5.77 5.51
CA LEU A 221 20.21 -4.65 4.74
C LEU A 221 21.11 -4.24 3.57
N LEU A 222 22.43 -4.29 3.75
CA LEU A 222 23.42 -4.09 2.68
C LEU A 222 23.25 -5.11 1.55
N ALA A 223 23.25 -6.40 1.88
CA ALA A 223 23.09 -7.47 0.90
C ALA A 223 21.73 -7.38 0.17
N ALA A 224 20.68 -7.03 0.90
CA ALA A 224 19.35 -6.84 0.33
C ALA A 224 19.31 -5.66 -0.66
N ARG A 225 19.96 -4.54 -0.32
CA ARG A 225 20.06 -3.37 -1.21
C ARG A 225 20.79 -3.71 -2.51
N GLU A 226 21.88 -4.49 -2.46
CA GLU A 226 22.61 -4.89 -3.67
C GLU A 226 21.73 -5.69 -4.66
N ILE A 227 20.77 -6.47 -4.15
CA ILE A 227 19.88 -7.29 -4.97
C ILE A 227 18.68 -6.47 -5.46
N TRP A 228 18.04 -5.71 -4.56
CA TRP A 228 16.70 -5.14 -4.80
C TRP A 228 16.67 -3.64 -5.05
N ALA A 229 17.75 -2.93 -4.71
CA ALA A 229 17.93 -1.49 -4.94
C ALA A 229 19.37 -1.16 -5.37
N PRO A 230 19.93 -1.85 -6.40
CA PRO A 230 21.32 -1.65 -6.83
C PRO A 230 21.58 -0.23 -7.35
N GLU A 231 20.56 0.41 -7.93
CA GLU A 231 20.61 1.77 -8.46
C GLU A 231 20.17 2.84 -7.46
N GLY A 232 20.40 2.65 -6.16
CA GLY A 232 20.02 3.61 -5.10
C GLY A 232 20.45 5.08 -5.32
N GLY A 233 21.20 5.41 -6.37
CA GLY A 233 21.50 6.77 -6.84
C GLY A 233 20.45 7.47 -7.70
N ARG A 234 19.26 6.90 -7.97
CA ARG A 234 18.18 7.66 -8.66
C ARG A 234 17.42 8.65 -7.77
N TYR A 235 17.74 8.64 -6.48
CA TYR A 235 17.22 9.58 -5.52
C TYR A 235 18.13 10.80 -5.45
N VAL A 236 18.03 11.68 -6.45
CA VAL A 236 18.68 13.01 -6.46
C VAL A 236 17.72 14.05 -5.91
#